data_AF-A0A2P2FPB8-F1
#
_entry.id   AF-A0A2P2FPB8-F1
#
_cell.length_a   1.000
_cell.length_b   1.000
_cell.length_c   1.000
_cell.angle_alpha   90.00
_cell.angle_beta   90.00
_cell.angle_gamma   90.00
#
_symmetry.space_group_name_H-M   'P 1'
#
loop_
_entity.id
_entity.type
_entity.pdbx_description
1 polymer ?
#
loop_
_entity_poly.entity_id
_entity_poly.type
_entity_poly.pdbx_seq_one_letter_code
_entity_poly.pdbx_strand_id
1 'polypeptide(L)'
;MTTAYVIATVVGAIMAAFSAASIFFRAQWVVQPLADYGVPRGWWTPLGGAKAAGALGLIAGLWVPALGVAAGIGLVLYFTGAVITVLRAHWPSHVAFPLMYMAPVAASLVLGFAA
;
A
#
# COMPACT_ATOMS: atom_id res chain seq x y z
N MET A 1 15.61 -15.22 8.82
CA MET A 1 14.81 -14.04 9.23
C MET A 1 15.76 -12.94 9.68
N THR A 2 16.01 -11.94 8.83
CA THR A 2 16.86 -10.80 9.19
C THR A 2 16.05 -9.73 9.93
N THR A 3 16.66 -9.02 10.89
CA THR A 3 15.99 -7.92 11.61
C THR A 3 15.48 -6.85 10.65
N ALA A 4 16.23 -6.57 9.58
CA ALA A 4 15.84 -5.63 8.53
C ALA A 4 14.55 -6.06 7.80
N TYR A 5 14.41 -7.34 7.46
CA TYR A 5 13.20 -7.88 6.82
C TYR A 5 11.97 -7.69 7.71
N VAL A 6 12.08 -8.02 8.99
CA VAL A 6 10.97 -7.88 9.95
C VAL A 6 10.57 -6.41 10.09
N ILE A 7 11.54 -5.51 10.25
CA ILE A 7 11.26 -4.06 10.34
C ILE A 7 10.56 -3.57 9.07
N ALA A 8 11.08 -3.88 7.88
CA ALA A 8 10.49 -3.46 6.61
C ALA A 8 9.05 -3.96 6.46
N THR A 9 8.81 -5.23 6.81
CA THR A 9 7.47 -5.86 6.75
C THR A 9 6.49 -5.18 7.69
N VAL A 10 6.89 -4.96 8.95
CA VAL A 10 6.03 -4.32 9.97
C VAL A 10 5.74 -2.86 9.62
N VAL A 11 6.75 -2.10 9.19
CA VAL A 11 6.57 -0.71 8.74
C VAL A 11 5.64 -0.66 7.52
N GLY A 12 5.87 -1.53 6.53
CA GLY A 12 5.01 -1.62 5.34
C GLY A 12 3.56 -1.95 5.69
N ALA A 13 3.34 -2.90 6.60
CA ALA A 13 2.01 -3.26 7.07
C ALA A 13 1.32 -2.11 7.81
N ILE A 14 2.00 -1.44 8.74
CA ILE A 14 1.45 -0.29 9.48
C ILE A 14 1.08 0.83 8.52
N MET A 15 1.97 1.18 7.59
CA MET A 15 1.71 2.24 6.63
C MET A 15 0.56 1.90 5.68
N ALA A 16 0.49 0.67 5.19
CA ALA A 16 -0.63 0.21 4.36
C ALA A 16 -1.96 0.22 5.13
N ALA A 17 -1.95 -0.23 6.40
CA ALA A 17 -3.12 -0.21 7.28
C ALA A 17 -3.59 1.22 7.59
N PHE A 18 -2.67 2.14 7.90
CA PHE A 18 -2.99 3.56 8.09
C PHE A 18 -3.62 4.16 6.83
N SER A 19 -3.05 3.84 5.67
CA SER A 19 -3.57 4.29 4.37
C SER A 19 -4.96 3.72 4.06
N ALA A 20 -5.25 2.47 4.47
CA ALA A 20 -6.56 1.86 4.36
C ALA A 20 -7.58 2.53 5.30
N ALA A 21 -7.21 2.67 6.58
CA ALA A 21 -8.03 3.30 7.60
C ALA A 21 -8.42 4.74 7.20
N SER A 22 -7.47 5.51 6.65
CA SER A 22 -7.73 6.88 6.20
C SER A 22 -8.82 6.96 5.11
N ILE A 23 -8.88 5.95 4.21
CA ILE A 23 -9.96 5.86 3.21
C ILE A 23 -11.28 5.48 3.88
N PHE A 24 -11.28 4.51 4.79
CA PHE A 24 -12.49 4.08 5.50
C PHE A 24 -13.11 5.18 6.37
N PHE A 25 -12.27 5.95 7.07
CA PHE A 25 -12.69 7.11 7.86
C PHE A 25 -12.96 8.36 7.02
N ARG A 26 -12.83 8.28 5.69
CA ARG A 26 -13.04 9.38 4.76
C ARG A 26 -12.26 10.64 5.14
N ALA A 27 -11.02 10.45 5.56
CA ALA A 27 -10.13 11.53 5.94
C ALA A 27 -9.97 12.50 4.77
N GLN A 28 -10.23 13.79 4.99
CA GLN A 28 -10.31 14.79 3.91
C GLN A 28 -9.04 14.84 3.07
N TRP A 29 -7.87 14.72 3.69
CA TRP A 29 -6.56 14.68 3.02
C TRP A 29 -6.35 13.47 2.11
N VAL A 30 -7.22 12.45 2.18
CA VAL A 30 -7.19 11.28 1.28
C VAL A 30 -8.34 11.34 0.28
N VAL A 31 -9.56 11.64 0.72
CA VAL A 31 -10.74 11.60 -0.16
C VAL A 31 -10.84 12.79 -1.11
N GLN A 32 -10.31 13.96 -0.74
CA GLN A 32 -10.25 15.11 -1.64
C GLN A 32 -9.33 14.81 -2.84
N PRO A 33 -8.05 14.39 -2.64
CA PRO A 33 -7.22 14.00 -3.78
C PRO A 33 -7.82 12.87 -4.61
N LEU A 34 -8.45 11.86 -4.00
CA LEU A 34 -9.12 10.79 -4.76
C LEU A 34 -10.25 11.34 -5.65
N ALA A 35 -11.02 12.30 -5.15
CA ALA A 35 -12.05 12.97 -5.94
C ALA A 35 -11.44 13.83 -7.06
N ASP A 36 -10.36 14.56 -6.78
CA ASP A 36 -9.63 15.40 -7.74
C ASP A 36 -9.01 14.56 -8.87
N TYR A 37 -8.58 13.33 -8.57
CA TYR A 37 -8.10 12.39 -9.57
C TYR A 37 -9.22 11.71 -10.37
N GLY A 38 -10.48 12.00 -10.07
CA GLY A 38 -11.63 11.39 -10.72
C GLY A 38 -11.94 9.95 -10.30
N VAL A 39 -11.42 9.48 -9.14
CA VAL A 39 -11.72 8.13 -8.65
C VAL A 39 -13.15 8.08 -8.09
N PRO A 40 -14.06 7.28 -8.68
CA PRO A 40 -15.45 7.24 -8.23
C PRO A 40 -15.57 6.76 -6.78
N ARG A 41 -16.51 7.34 -6.01
CA ARG A 41 -16.71 7.00 -4.58
C ARG A 41 -16.95 5.51 -4.33
N GLY A 42 -17.58 4.81 -5.27
CA GLY A 42 -17.79 3.36 -5.19
C GLY A 42 -16.49 2.55 -5.13
N TRP A 43 -15.37 3.11 -5.60
CA TRP A 43 -14.06 2.47 -5.55
C TRP A 43 -13.34 2.68 -4.21
N TRP A 44 -13.76 3.62 -3.37
CA TRP A 44 -12.99 3.96 -2.17
C TRP A 44 -12.95 2.79 -1.17
N THR A 45 -14.10 2.19 -0.86
CA THR A 45 -14.16 1.02 0.03
C THR A 45 -13.36 -0.18 -0.50
N PRO A 46 -13.51 -0.64 -1.75
CA PRO A 46 -12.71 -1.76 -2.24
C PRO A 46 -11.21 -1.44 -2.30
N LEU A 47 -10.81 -0.20 -2.62
CA LEU A 47 -9.42 0.23 -2.56
C LEU A 47 -8.85 0.19 -1.12
N GLY A 48 -9.62 0.66 -0.14
CA GLY A 48 -9.27 0.52 1.28
C GLY A 48 -9.16 -0.95 1.69
N GLY A 49 -10.09 -1.79 1.22
CA GLY A 49 -10.10 -3.23 1.47
C GLY A 49 -8.85 -3.92 0.93
N ALA A 50 -8.42 -3.59 -0.29
CA ALA A 50 -7.20 -4.13 -0.88
C ALA A 50 -5.95 -3.78 -0.06
N LYS A 51 -5.83 -2.53 0.41
CA LYS A 51 -4.73 -2.11 1.29
C LYS A 51 -4.76 -2.84 2.64
N ALA A 52 -5.94 -2.97 3.25
CA ALA A 52 -6.10 -3.66 4.52
C ALA A 52 -5.75 -5.15 4.39
N ALA A 53 -6.21 -5.82 3.33
CA ALA A 53 -5.87 -7.19 3.03
C ALA A 53 -4.35 -7.37 2.82
N GLY A 54 -3.72 -6.44 2.08
CA GLY A 54 -2.26 -6.41 1.92
C GLY A 54 -1.53 -6.24 3.25
N ALA A 55 -1.98 -5.33 4.11
CA ALA A 55 -1.37 -5.12 5.42
C ALA A 55 -1.46 -6.38 6.30
N LEU A 56 -2.64 -7.01 6.36
CA LEU A 56 -2.84 -8.27 7.09
C LEU A 56 -1.99 -9.40 6.49
N GLY A 57 -1.91 -9.49 5.17
CA GLY A 57 -1.11 -10.49 4.47
C GLY A 57 0.39 -10.32 4.69
N LEU A 58 0.91 -9.10 4.80
CA LEU A 58 2.31 -8.85 5.17
C LEU A 58 2.62 -9.37 6.58
N ILE A 59 1.74 -9.10 7.55
CA ILE A 59 1.90 -9.59 8.93
C ILE A 59 1.80 -11.12 8.97
N ALA A 60 0.77 -11.71 8.37
CA ALA A 60 0.63 -13.16 8.24
C ALA A 60 1.82 -13.79 7.52
N GLY A 61 2.43 -13.06 6.59
CA GLY A 61 3.64 -13.41 5.86
C GLY A 61 4.85 -13.75 6.71
N LEU A 62 4.94 -13.21 7.93
CA LEU A 62 6.01 -13.50 8.86
C LEU A 62 5.99 -14.97 9.35
N TRP A 63 4.81 -15.60 9.35
CA TRP A 63 4.65 -17.03 9.69
C TRP A 63 4.43 -17.89 8.45
N VAL A 64 3.78 -17.35 7.42
CA VAL A 64 3.44 -18.06 6.17
C VAL A 64 4.04 -17.28 4.98
N PRO A 65 5.28 -17.57 4.56
CA PRO A 65 6.00 -16.76 3.56
C PRO A 65 5.23 -16.54 2.26
N ALA A 66 4.48 -17.54 1.79
CA ALA A 66 3.66 -17.43 0.58
C ALA A 66 2.61 -16.31 0.67
N LEU A 67 2.00 -16.09 1.84
CA LEU A 67 1.06 -14.98 2.06
C LEU A 67 1.77 -13.63 2.02
N GLY A 68 2.96 -13.54 2.61
CA GLY A 68 3.76 -12.31 2.61
C GLY A 68 4.16 -11.89 1.19
N VAL A 69 4.59 -12.84 0.37
CA VAL A 69 4.93 -12.59 -1.04
C VAL A 69 3.69 -12.14 -1.83
N ALA A 70 2.57 -12.85 -1.70
CA ALA A 70 1.34 -12.49 -2.40
C ALA A 70 0.83 -11.09 -1.99
N ALA A 71 0.87 -10.79 -0.69
CA ALA A 71 0.46 -9.50 -0.15
C ALA A 71 1.39 -8.36 -0.59
N GLY A 72 2.70 -8.60 -0.57
CA GLY A 72 3.69 -7.64 -1.04
C GLY A 72 3.49 -7.32 -2.52
N ILE A 73 3.34 -8.33 -3.38
CA ILE A 73 3.08 -8.13 -4.82
C ILE A 73 1.79 -7.36 -5.02
N GLY A 74 0.71 -7.75 -4.33
CA GLY A 74 -0.58 -7.07 -4.42
C GLY A 74 -0.50 -5.59 -4.02
N LEU A 75 0.21 -5.27 -2.94
CA LEU A 75 0.42 -3.89 -2.51
C LEU A 75 1.30 -3.09 -3.47
N VAL A 76 2.35 -3.69 -4.05
CA VAL A 76 3.16 -3.04 -5.07
C VAL A 76 2.29 -2.70 -6.29
N LEU A 77 1.54 -3.66 -6.82
CA LEU A 77 0.62 -3.43 -7.93
C LEU A 77 -0.42 -2.35 -7.61
N TYR A 78 -0.98 -2.39 -6.39
CA TYR A 78 -1.91 -1.37 -5.90
C TYR A 78 -1.28 0.03 -5.95
N PHE A 79 -0.09 0.22 -5.36
CA PHE A 79 0.54 1.53 -5.29
C PHE A 79 1.05 2.00 -6.65
N THR A 80 1.50 1.09 -7.53
CA THR A 80 1.78 1.41 -8.93
C THR A 80 0.52 1.92 -9.65
N GLY A 81 -0.62 1.27 -9.47
CA GLY A 81 -1.91 1.75 -10.00
C GLY A 81 -2.28 3.14 -9.47
N ALA A 82 -2.00 3.42 -8.20
CA ALA A 82 -2.20 4.74 -7.61
C ALA A 82 -1.27 5.80 -8.25
N VAL A 83 0.01 5.49 -8.49
CA VAL A 83 0.93 6.39 -9.21
C VAL A 83 0.39 6.69 -10.61
N ILE A 84 -0.03 5.67 -11.36
CA ILE A 84 -0.61 5.83 -12.69
C ILE A 84 -1.85 6.73 -12.64
N THR A 85 -2.71 6.55 -11.64
CA THR A 85 -3.92 7.37 -11.44
C THR A 85 -3.57 8.84 -11.22
N VAL A 86 -2.59 9.12 -10.36
CA VAL A 86 -2.12 10.48 -10.08
C VAL A 86 -1.51 11.14 -11.32
N LEU A 87 -0.69 10.40 -12.07
CA LEU A 87 -0.07 10.89 -13.31
C LEU A 87 -1.12 11.18 -14.39
N ARG A 88 -2.12 10.30 -14.54
CA ARG A 88 -3.24 10.49 -15.48
C ARG A 88 -4.13 11.67 -15.11
N ALA A 89 -4.23 11.99 -13.82
CA ALA A 89 -4.94 13.17 -13.35
C ALA A 89 -4.17 14.48 -13.57
N HIS A 90 -2.91 14.42 -14.04
CA HIS A 90 -1.99 15.56 -14.16
C HIS A 90 -1.58 16.22 -12.83
N TRP A 91 -1.39 15.41 -11.77
CA TRP A 91 -0.94 15.85 -10.45
C TRP A 91 0.45 15.30 -10.06
N PRO A 92 1.55 15.64 -10.76
CA PRO A 92 2.86 15.04 -10.52
C PRO A 92 3.40 15.28 -9.10
N SER A 93 3.00 16.38 -8.45
CA SER A 93 3.36 16.69 -7.06
C SER A 93 2.86 15.65 -6.05
N HIS A 94 1.82 14.88 -6.39
CA HIS A 94 1.21 13.90 -5.50
C HIS A 94 1.77 12.47 -5.68
N VAL A 95 2.69 12.26 -6.63
CA VAL A 95 3.30 10.95 -6.91
C VAL A 95 4.14 10.45 -5.73
N ALA A 96 4.69 11.37 -4.92
CA ALA A 96 5.45 11.01 -3.73
C ALA A 96 4.60 10.24 -2.71
N PHE A 97 3.29 10.50 -2.62
CA PHE A 97 2.45 9.84 -1.61
C PHE A 97 2.36 8.33 -1.83
N PRO A 98 1.91 7.79 -2.99
CA PRO A 98 1.90 6.35 -3.20
C PRO A 98 3.28 5.69 -3.09
N LEU A 99 4.33 6.35 -3.58
CA LEU A 99 5.70 5.82 -3.53
C LEU A 99 6.20 5.66 -2.10
N MET A 100 5.89 6.61 -1.21
CA MET A 100 6.23 6.53 0.21
C MET A 100 5.63 5.29 0.88
N TYR A 101 4.37 4.94 0.58
CA TYR A 101 3.74 3.73 1.10
C TYR A 101 4.27 2.45 0.45
N MET A 102 4.68 2.51 -0.81
CA MET A 102 5.22 1.36 -1.55
C MET A 102 6.64 0.97 -1.11
N ALA A 103 7.47 1.94 -0.73
CA ALA A 103 8.88 1.73 -0.42
C ALA A 103 9.16 0.63 0.63
N PRO A 104 8.56 0.63 1.84
CA PRO A 104 8.80 -0.43 2.82
C PRO A 104 8.26 -1.78 2.37
N VAL A 105 7.18 -1.82 1.58
CA VAL A 105 6.64 -3.06 1.02
C VAL A 105 7.62 -3.68 0.02
N ALA A 106 8.12 -2.87 -0.91
CA ALA A 106 9.12 -3.32 -1.89
C ALA A 106 10.41 -3.78 -1.18
N ALA A 107 10.85 -3.04 -0.17
CA ALA A 107 12.01 -3.44 0.65
C ALA A 107 11.77 -4.79 1.33
N SER A 108 10.58 -5.02 1.90
CA SER A 108 10.24 -6.30 2.54
C SER A 108 10.28 -7.48 1.57
N LEU A 109 9.79 -7.30 0.33
CA LEU A 109 9.89 -8.33 -0.71
C LEU A 109 11.34 -8.63 -1.07
N VAL A 110 12.15 -7.60 -1.36
CA VAL A 110 13.56 -7.77 -1.74
C VAL A 110 14.33 -8.47 -0.63
N LEU A 111 14.16 -8.04 0.61
CA LEU A 111 14.81 -8.64 1.77
C LEU A 111 14.30 -10.06 2.06
N GLY A 112 13.03 -10.35 1.76
CA GLY A 112 12.44 -11.67 1.93
C GLY A 112 12.95 -12.70 0.91
N PHE A 113 13.29 -12.28 -0.31
CA PHE A 113 13.93 -13.14 -1.32
C PHE A 113 15.44 -13.27 -1.14
N ALA A 114 16.08 -12.32 -0.43
CA ALA A 114 17.51 -12.32 -0.18
C ALA A 114 17.93 -13.02 1.13
N ALA A 115 16.97 -13.48 1.94
CA ALA A 115 17.17 -14.10 3.26
C ALA A 115 16.96 -15.61 3.24
#